data_AF-A0A3C1NCB3-F1
#
_entry.id   AF-A0A3C1NCB3-F1
#
_cell.length_a   1.000
_cell.length_b   1.000
_cell.length_c   1.000
_cell.angle_alpha   90.00
_cell.angle_beta   90.00
_cell.angle_gamma   90.00
#
_symmetry.space_group_name_H-M   'P 1'
#
loop_
_entity.id
_entity.type
_entity.pdbx_description
1 polymer ?
#
loop_
_entity_poly.entity_id
_entity_poly.type
_entity_poly.pdbx_seq_one_letter_code
_entity_poly.pdbx_strand_id
1 'polypeptide(L)'
;GGLGLVGIVGVQSNEFPRAVDIARPLRKAGVQVLIGGFHVSGCLAMLPEIPADIKAAQDLGVCIYAGEAEEGFEEAIVDAARGELRPLYDHMKHLPDIGDIASPPFLPVDFVRRTIGNVTSFDAGRGCPFQCSFCT
;
A
#
# COMPACT_ATOMS: atom_id res chain seq x y z
N GLY A 1 7.20 -2.76 -24.80
CA GLY A 1 7.37 -3.14 -23.38
C GLY A 1 7.85 -1.92 -22.63
N GLY A 2 7.34 -1.66 -21.42
CA GLY A 2 7.64 -0.42 -20.67
C GLY A 2 6.53 0.06 -19.74
N LEU A 3 5.35 -0.59 -19.75
CA LEU A 3 4.18 -0.23 -18.94
C LEU A 3 4.12 -1.00 -17.61
N GLY A 4 5.29 -1.26 -17.00
CA GLY A 4 5.39 -2.06 -15.79
C GLY A 4 5.15 -1.22 -14.55
N LEU A 5 4.15 -1.59 -13.75
CA LEU A 5 3.93 -1.08 -12.40
C LEU A 5 4.30 -2.17 -11.38
N VAL A 6 5.09 -1.82 -10.38
CA VAL A 6 5.37 -2.67 -9.22
C VAL A 6 4.66 -2.08 -8.00
N GLY A 7 3.67 -2.81 -7.49
CA GLY A 7 3.03 -2.52 -6.20
C GLY A 7 3.75 -3.25 -5.07
N ILE A 8 4.14 -2.53 -4.01
CA ILE A 8 4.74 -3.10 -2.80
C ILE A 8 3.86 -2.70 -1.62
N VAL A 9 3.54 -3.67 -0.76
CA VAL A 9 2.82 -3.38 0.48
C VAL A 9 3.83 -3.21 1.61
N GLY A 10 4.04 -1.98 2.06
CA GLY A 10 4.83 -1.66 3.26
C GLY A 10 3.91 -1.62 4.47
N VAL A 11 3.35 -2.77 4.84
CA VAL A 11 2.24 -2.89 5.80
C VAL A 11 2.59 -2.22 7.13
N GLN A 12 3.74 -2.57 7.70
CA GLN A 12 4.16 -2.08 9.01
C GLN A 12 5.31 -1.06 8.93
N SER A 13 5.41 -0.18 9.93
CA SER A 13 6.46 0.86 9.99
C SER A 13 7.89 0.29 9.96
N ASN A 14 8.12 -0.92 10.50
CA ASN A 14 9.41 -1.60 10.43
C ASN A 14 9.68 -2.24 9.05
N GLU A 15 8.65 -2.48 8.25
CA GLU A 15 8.77 -3.08 6.91
C GLU A 15 8.93 -2.00 5.81
N PHE A 16 8.42 -0.79 6.07
CA PHE A 16 8.45 0.30 5.09
C PHE A 16 9.87 0.64 4.59
N PRO A 17 10.93 0.73 5.43
CA PRO A 17 12.29 0.94 4.94
C PRO A 17 12.73 -0.13 3.93
N ARG A 18 12.35 -1.39 4.17
CA ARG A 18 12.68 -2.49 3.26
C ARG A 18 11.92 -2.38 1.93
N ALA A 19 10.67 -1.93 1.95
CA ALA A 19 9.91 -1.64 0.74
C ALA A 19 10.60 -0.57 -0.12
N VAL A 20 11.10 0.51 0.50
CA VAL A 20 11.85 1.57 -0.18
C VAL A 20 13.18 1.05 -0.76
N ASP A 21 13.89 0.19 -0.04
CA ASP A 21 15.12 -0.44 -0.55
C ASP A 21 14.87 -1.32 -1.77
N ILE A 22 13.75 -2.05 -1.82
CA ILE A 22 13.33 -2.83 -2.99
C ILE A 22 12.94 -1.89 -4.15
N ALA A 23 12.28 -0.77 -3.86
CA ALA A 23 11.87 0.21 -4.86
C ALA A 23 13.06 0.89 -5.55
N ARG A 24 14.16 1.15 -4.84
CA ARG A 24 15.32 1.90 -5.35
C ARG A 24 15.91 1.34 -6.66
N PRO A 25 16.29 0.05 -6.78
CA PRO A 25 16.79 -0.49 -8.03
C PRO A 25 15.72 -0.50 -9.15
N LEU A 26 14.44 -0.66 -8.82
CA LEU A 26 13.34 -0.60 -9.79
C LEU A 26 13.20 0.81 -10.37
N ARG A 27 13.19 1.83 -9.52
CA ARG A 27 13.16 3.24 -9.92
C ARG A 27 14.39 3.61 -10.75
N LYS A 28 15.58 3.14 -10.36
CA LYS A 28 16.82 3.32 -11.15
C LYS A 28 16.72 2.70 -12.56
N ALA A 29 15.95 1.62 -12.72
CA ALA A 29 15.69 0.98 -14.00
C ALA A 29 14.52 1.61 -14.79
N GLY A 30 13.93 2.71 -14.30
CA GLY A 30 12.79 3.38 -14.94
C GLY A 30 11.44 2.69 -14.70
N VAL A 31 11.38 1.65 -13.87
CA VAL A 31 10.12 0.95 -13.54
C VAL A 31 9.30 1.81 -12.58
N GLN A 32 8.01 1.95 -12.83
CA GLN A 32 7.10 2.68 -11.94
C GLN A 32 6.82 1.85 -10.69
N VAL A 33 6.86 2.49 -9.53
CA VAL A 33 6.67 1.81 -8.24
C VAL A 33 5.61 2.56 -7.44
N LEU A 34 4.69 1.80 -6.85
CA LEU A 34 3.68 2.27 -5.93
C LEU A 34 3.84 1.52 -4.61
N ILE A 35 3.83 2.25 -3.49
CA ILE A 35 3.85 1.66 -2.14
C ILE A 35 2.57 2.06 -1.39
N GLY A 36 1.87 1.05 -0.89
CA GLY A 36 0.69 1.20 -0.03
C GLY A 36 0.84 0.43 1.28
N GLY A 37 -0.22 0.40 2.08
CA GLY A 37 -0.28 -0.30 3.35
C GLY A 37 -0.65 0.61 4.53
N PHE A 38 -0.75 0.01 5.73
CA PHE A 38 -1.18 0.73 6.94
C PHE A 38 -0.20 1.84 7.32
N HIS A 39 1.11 1.63 7.21
CA HIS A 39 2.09 2.66 7.58
C HIS A 39 1.87 3.99 6.85
N VAL A 40 1.79 4.00 5.51
CA VAL A 40 1.59 5.24 4.76
C VAL A 40 0.21 5.84 5.01
N SER A 41 -0.83 5.00 5.04
CA SER A 41 -2.21 5.43 5.23
C SER A 41 -2.42 6.04 6.63
N GLY A 42 -1.94 5.37 7.67
CA GLY A 42 -2.02 5.80 9.07
C GLY A 42 -1.20 7.06 9.32
N CYS A 43 0.04 7.12 8.83
CA CYS A 43 0.86 8.32 8.96
C CYS A 43 0.21 9.55 8.29
N LEU A 44 -0.31 9.40 7.08
CA LEU A 44 -0.97 10.51 6.38
C LEU A 44 -2.29 10.94 7.05
N ALA A 45 -3.02 10.01 7.68
CA ALA A 45 -4.28 10.31 8.36
C ALA A 45 -4.10 10.91 9.76
N MET A 46 -3.07 10.49 10.49
CA MET A 46 -2.94 10.77 11.94
C MET A 46 -1.87 11.81 12.26
N LEU A 47 -0.82 11.96 11.45
CA LEU A 47 0.29 12.84 11.75
C LEU A 47 0.12 14.21 11.08
N PRO A 48 0.54 15.31 11.74
CA PRO A 48 0.42 16.66 11.19
C PRO A 48 1.35 16.90 10.00
N GLU A 49 2.41 16.11 9.89
CA GLU A 49 3.40 16.20 8.81
C GLU A 49 3.74 14.81 8.28
N ILE A 50 4.03 14.74 6.98
CA ILE A 50 4.49 13.50 6.35
C ILE A 50 5.87 13.10 6.94
N PRO A 51 6.01 11.88 7.47
CA PRO A 51 7.27 11.33 7.95
C PRO A 51 8.42 11.35 6.93
N ALA A 52 9.66 11.36 7.44
CA ALA A 52 10.86 11.49 6.62
C ALA A 52 11.11 10.29 5.70
N ASP A 53 10.74 9.08 6.12
CA ASP A 53 10.82 7.87 5.32
C ASP A 53 9.85 7.90 4.13
N ILE A 54 8.61 8.36 4.33
CA ILE A 54 7.64 8.54 3.24
C ILE A 54 8.11 9.63 2.26
N LYS A 55 8.64 10.75 2.77
CA LYS A 55 9.26 11.80 1.93
C LYS A 55 10.42 11.22 1.10
N ALA A 56 11.31 10.44 1.73
CA ALA A 56 12.42 9.80 1.03
C ALA A 56 11.97 8.82 -0.06
N ALA A 57 10.83 8.14 0.13
CA ALA A 57 10.23 7.32 -0.92
C ALA A 57 9.72 8.20 -2.09
N GLN A 58 9.02 9.30 -1.80
CA GLN A 58 8.54 10.24 -2.82
C GLN A 58 9.69 10.88 -3.61
N ASP A 59 10.79 11.23 -2.95
CA ASP A 59 12.01 11.76 -3.58
C ASP A 59 12.66 10.76 -4.55
N LEU A 60 12.47 9.45 -4.33
CA LEU A 60 12.88 8.40 -5.27
C LEU A 60 11.90 8.23 -6.46
N GLY A 61 10.85 9.04 -6.51
CA GLY A 61 9.76 8.95 -7.48
C GLY A 61 8.87 7.73 -7.25
N VAL A 62 8.78 7.24 -6.01
CA VAL A 62 7.78 6.24 -5.63
C VAL A 62 6.44 6.93 -5.42
N CYS A 63 5.39 6.36 -5.99
CA CYS A 63 4.01 6.74 -5.74
C CYS A 63 3.55 6.20 -4.39
N ILE A 64 2.91 7.05 -3.58
CA ILE A 64 2.25 6.62 -2.33
C ILE A 64 0.78 6.34 -2.61
N TYR A 65 0.27 5.21 -2.15
CA TYR A 65 -1.15 4.88 -2.19
C TYR A 65 -1.69 4.81 -0.76
N ALA A 66 -2.51 5.80 -0.39
CA ALA A 66 -3.14 5.90 0.92
C ALA A 66 -4.60 5.48 0.80
N GLY A 67 -5.02 4.50 1.60
CA GLY A 67 -6.35 3.90 1.54
C GLY A 67 -6.33 2.44 1.12
N GLU A 68 -7.54 1.93 0.89
CA GLU A 68 -7.81 0.55 0.50
C GLU A 68 -7.91 0.47 -1.03
N ALA A 69 -7.29 -0.53 -1.64
CA ALA A 69 -7.06 -0.58 -3.09
C ALA A 69 -8.11 -1.42 -3.83
N GLU A 70 -9.08 -1.98 -3.11
CA GLU A 70 -10.16 -2.77 -3.69
C GLU A 70 -11.03 -1.93 -4.64
N GLU A 71 -11.16 -0.63 -4.38
CA GLU A 71 -11.83 0.35 -5.23
C GLU A 71 -10.88 1.51 -5.58
N GLY A 72 -10.88 1.99 -6.83
CA GLY A 72 -10.08 3.14 -7.26
C GLY A 72 -8.66 2.82 -7.70
N PHE A 73 -8.17 1.59 -7.50
CA PHE A 73 -6.84 1.18 -7.97
C PHE A 73 -6.72 1.18 -9.50
N GLU A 74 -7.84 1.07 -10.23
CA GLU A 74 -7.88 1.19 -11.68
C GLU A 74 -7.32 2.53 -12.19
N GLU A 75 -7.51 3.63 -11.45
CA GLU A 75 -6.97 4.94 -11.82
C GLU A 75 -5.43 4.90 -11.81
N ALA A 76 -4.84 4.34 -10.75
CA ALA A 76 -3.40 4.19 -10.64
C ALA A 76 -2.82 3.27 -11.73
N ILE A 77 -3.54 2.21 -12.11
CA ILE A 77 -3.13 1.31 -13.20
C ILE A 77 -3.16 2.05 -14.55
N VAL A 78 -4.22 2.80 -14.84
CA VAL A 78 -4.36 3.54 -16.10
C VAL A 78 -3.30 4.62 -16.23
N ASP A 79 -3.07 5.39 -15.17
CA ASP A 79 -2.02 6.42 -15.13
C ASP A 79 -0.63 5.79 -15.27
N ALA A 80 -0.39 4.64 -14.61
CA ALA A 80 0.84 3.90 -14.79
C ALA A 80 1.05 3.48 -16.25
N ALA A 81 0.01 2.96 -16.92
CA ALA A 81 0.06 2.58 -18.32
C ALA A 81 0.28 3.77 -19.28
N ARG A 82 0.01 5.00 -18.84
CA ARG A 82 0.31 6.23 -19.59
C ARG A 82 1.68 6.82 -19.27
N GLY A 83 2.37 6.30 -18.24
CA GLY A 83 3.60 6.90 -17.70
C GLY A 83 3.33 8.15 -16.86
N GLU A 84 2.10 8.34 -16.39
CA GLU A 84 1.60 9.54 -15.69
C GLU A 84 1.28 9.25 -14.21
N LEU A 85 1.85 8.17 -13.63
CA LEU A 85 1.59 7.79 -12.25
C LEU A 85 1.87 8.95 -11.29
N ARG A 86 0.84 9.34 -10.53
CA ARG A 86 0.90 10.47 -9.60
C ARG A 86 1.81 10.16 -8.40
N PRO A 87 2.37 11.18 -7.72
CA PRO A 87 3.15 10.97 -6.51
C PRO A 87 2.31 10.48 -5.31
N LEU A 88 0.99 10.70 -5.33
CA LEU A 88 0.06 10.29 -4.29
C LEU A 88 -1.32 9.96 -4.89
N TYR A 89 -1.90 8.84 -4.46
CA TYR A 89 -3.33 8.52 -4.58
C TYR A 89 -3.89 8.45 -3.16
N ASP A 90 -4.82 9.33 -2.80
CA ASP A 90 -5.42 9.40 -1.47
C ASP A 90 -6.91 9.03 -1.54
N HIS A 91 -7.18 7.79 -1.18
CA HIS A 91 -8.51 7.19 -1.12
C HIS A 91 -9.01 7.02 0.33
N MET A 92 -8.35 7.64 1.32
CA MET A 92 -8.71 7.48 2.75
C MET A 92 -10.13 7.96 3.10
N LYS A 93 -10.73 8.81 2.26
CA LYS A 93 -12.12 9.31 2.44
C LYS A 93 -13.17 8.45 1.74
N HIS A 94 -12.76 7.53 0.89
CA HIS A 94 -13.63 6.68 0.07
C HIS A 94 -13.23 5.23 0.30
N LEU A 95 -13.49 4.73 1.50
CA LEU A 95 -13.17 3.36 1.88
C LEU A 95 -14.30 2.43 1.40
N PRO A 96 -13.95 1.25 0.86
CA PRO A 96 -14.92 0.29 0.37
C PRO A 96 -15.71 -0.34 1.52
N ASP A 97 -16.97 -0.70 1.26
CA ASP A 97 -17.78 -1.45 2.21
C ASP A 97 -17.37 -2.94 2.17
N ILE A 98 -16.92 -3.48 3.30
CA ILE A 98 -16.51 -4.88 3.43
C ILE A 98 -17.62 -5.87 3.02
N GLY A 99 -18.89 -5.47 3.09
CA GLY A 99 -20.04 -6.28 2.66
C GLY A 99 -20.23 -6.36 1.14
N ASP A 100 -19.74 -5.35 0.41
CA ASP A 100 -19.95 -5.20 -1.04
C ASP A 100 -18.67 -5.44 -1.86
N ILE A 101 -17.51 -5.65 -1.21
CA ILE A 101 -16.28 -6.06 -1.89
C ILE A 101 -16.29 -7.53 -2.28
N ALA A 102 -15.63 -7.84 -3.40
CA ALA A 102 -15.31 -9.21 -3.74
C ALA A 102 -14.47 -9.84 -2.61
N SER A 103 -14.90 -11.00 -2.11
CA SER A 103 -14.11 -11.72 -1.10
C SER A 103 -12.70 -11.96 -1.66
N PRO A 104 -11.63 -11.64 -0.91
CA PRO A 104 -10.28 -11.87 -1.36
C PRO A 104 -10.09 -13.36 -1.68
N PRO A 105 -9.27 -13.71 -2.68
CA PRO A 105 -9.05 -15.11 -3.01
C PRO A 105 -8.52 -15.86 -1.79
N PHE A 106 -9.01 -17.08 -1.55
CA PHE A 106 -8.45 -17.94 -0.51
C PHE A 106 -6.95 -18.11 -0.75
N LEU A 107 -6.17 -17.93 0.32
CA LEU A 107 -4.72 -18.14 0.25
C LEU A 107 -4.44 -19.61 -0.14
N PRO A 108 -3.58 -19.87 -1.14
CA PRO A 108 -3.32 -21.25 -1.54
C PRO A 108 -2.72 -22.06 -0.39
N VAL A 109 -3.10 -23.33 -0.29
CA VAL A 109 -2.71 -24.22 0.83
C VAL A 109 -1.20 -24.30 1.04
N ASP A 110 -0.41 -24.20 -0.03
CA ASP A 110 1.06 -24.24 0.05
C ASP A 110 1.66 -23.03 0.75
N PHE A 111 0.99 -21.87 0.74
CA PHE A 111 1.40 -20.70 1.53
C PHE A 111 1.04 -20.91 3.00
N VAL A 112 -0.18 -21.36 3.29
CA VAL A 112 -0.65 -21.59 4.66
C VAL A 112 0.26 -22.60 5.39
N ARG A 113 0.69 -23.67 4.71
CA ARG A 113 1.63 -24.67 5.25
C ARG A 113 3.01 -24.13 5.60
N ARG A 114 3.40 -22.97 5.07
CA ARG A 114 4.68 -22.30 5.34
C ARG A 114 4.56 -21.24 6.45
N THR A 115 3.35 -20.93 6.89
CA THR A 115 3.09 -20.04 8.02
C THR A 115 3.21 -20.82 9.33
N ILE A 116 3.86 -20.23 10.33
CA ILE A 116 3.97 -20.85 11.67
C ILE A 116 2.58 -21.22 12.20
N GLY A 117 2.39 -22.48 12.56
CA GLY A 117 1.10 -22.99 13.05
C GLY A 117 0.06 -23.32 11.97
N ASN A 118 0.40 -23.25 10.68
CA ASN A 118 -0.52 -23.53 9.56
C ASN A 118 -1.80 -22.68 9.59
N VAL A 119 -1.67 -21.41 9.97
CA VAL A 119 -2.78 -20.47 10.11
C VAL A 119 -2.87 -19.50 8.94
N THR A 120 -4.08 -18.95 8.74
CA THR A 120 -4.36 -17.82 7.86
C THR A 120 -5.20 -16.80 8.63
N SER A 121 -5.27 -15.57 8.13
CA SER A 121 -6.14 -14.51 8.64
C SER A 121 -7.28 -14.22 7.69
N PHE A 122 -8.33 -13.60 8.23
CA PHE A 122 -9.37 -12.90 7.49
C PHE A 122 -9.78 -11.69 8.31
N ASP A 123 -10.20 -10.62 7.65
CA ASP A 123 -10.71 -9.42 8.31
C ASP A 123 -12.23 -9.54 8.45
N ALA A 124 -12.72 -9.54 9.69
CA ALA A 124 -14.15 -9.53 9.99
C ALA A 124 -14.73 -8.10 10.11
N GLY A 125 -13.88 -7.08 9.99
CA GLY A 125 -14.23 -5.67 10.09
C GLY A 125 -13.00 -4.81 9.79
N ARG A 126 -13.23 -3.54 9.44
CA ARG A 126 -12.21 -2.56 9.09
C ARG A 126 -12.45 -1.23 9.79
N GLY A 127 -11.39 -0.46 9.98
CA GLY A 127 -11.41 0.81 10.67
C GLY A 127 -11.37 0.70 12.21
N CYS A 128 -10.94 1.77 12.86
CA CYS A 128 -10.88 1.91 14.31
C CYS A 128 -11.44 3.28 14.71
N PRO A 129 -12.47 3.36 15.58
CA PRO A 129 -13.08 4.63 15.96
C PRO A 129 -12.23 5.43 16.96
N PHE A 130 -11.11 4.90 17.42
CA PHE A 130 -10.27 5.52 18.45
C PHE A 130 -9.13 6.34 17.83
N GLN A 131 -8.94 7.56 18.34
CA GLN A 131 -7.80 8.41 18.01
C GLN A 131 -6.74 8.32 19.11
N CYS A 132 -5.95 7.25 19.05
CA CYS A 132 -4.84 7.05 19.99
C CYS A 132 -3.62 7.86 19.56
N SER A 133 -2.94 8.52 20.52
CA SER A 133 -1.72 9.32 20.26
C SER A 133 -0.50 8.49 19.84
N PHE A 134 -0.59 7.16 19.91
CA PHE A 134 0.50 6.22 19.64
C PHE A 134 0.20 5.24 18.51
N CYS A 135 -1.02 5.23 17.97
CA CYS A 135 -1.34 4.40 16.81
C CYS A 135 -0.94 5.18 15.55
N THR A 136 0.10 4.69 14.86
CA THR A 136 0.59 5.21 13.57
C THR A 136 0.61 4.12 12.53
#